data_AF-A0A0D5ZDZ8-F1
#
_entry.id   AF-A0A0D5ZDZ8-F1
#
_cell.length_a   1.000
_cell.length_b   1.000
_cell.length_c   1.000
_cell.angle_alpha   90.00
_cell.angle_beta   90.00
_cell.angle_gamma   90.00
#
_symmetry.space_group_name_H-M   'P 1'
#
loop_
_entity.id
_entity.type
_entity.pdbx_description
1 polymer ?
#
loop_
_entity_poly.entity_id
_entity_poly.type
_entity_poly.pdbx_seq_one_letter_code
_entity_poly.pdbx_strand_id
1 'polypeptide(L)'
;MEENRSSPTRKQLDFIKKLREASEEREEKLQSYLSSKGKSDISELSVPETSELIDAMKSIKVEGEQSGGGIATGKQINFLSSLQDTEERIEMVSQYLKDHGKDSVNVLSIPEASDLIDRLMQTPKGERLDPTQLKATPKQVKFIKSLQKNEDSVAAASKYMKDHGKLSEDDLSRKEASELIEKLKSMGS
;
A
#
# COMPACT_ATOMS: atom_id res chain seq x y z
N MET A 1 -30.04 31.82 12.86
CA MET A 1 -29.33 30.58 12.55
C MET A 1 -28.03 30.98 11.86
N GLU A 2 -26.92 31.04 12.60
CA GLU A 2 -25.60 31.36 12.05
C GLU A 2 -25.02 30.08 11.44
N GLU A 3 -25.05 29.96 10.12
CA GLU A 3 -24.28 28.93 9.42
C GLU A 3 -22.79 29.22 9.61
N ASN A 4 -22.08 28.20 10.07
CA ASN A 4 -20.66 28.21 10.41
C ASN A 4 -19.81 28.46 9.13
N ARG A 5 -19.70 29.73 8.70
CA ARG A 5 -18.89 30.18 7.55
C ARG A 5 -17.40 30.26 7.91
N SER A 6 -16.81 29.15 8.32
CA SER A 6 -15.36 29.09 8.42
C SER A 6 -14.75 28.93 7.02
N SER A 7 -13.86 29.86 6.66
CA SER A 7 -13.07 29.83 5.42
C SER A 7 -12.20 28.57 5.33
N PRO A 8 -11.68 28.21 4.14
CA PRO A 8 -10.88 27.01 3.97
C PRO A 8 -9.62 27.08 4.84
N THR A 9 -9.25 25.96 5.45
CA THR A 9 -8.01 25.91 6.21
C THR A 9 -6.79 25.96 5.28
N ARG A 10 -5.67 26.49 5.77
CA ARG A 10 -4.40 26.55 5.01
C ARG A 10 -4.00 25.18 4.45
N LYS A 11 -4.19 24.11 5.22
CA LYS A 11 -3.92 22.73 4.79
C LYS A 11 -4.81 22.29 3.63
N GLN A 12 -6.10 22.67 3.62
CA GLN A 12 -7.01 22.34 2.51
C GLN A 12 -6.64 23.10 1.23
N LEU A 13 -6.26 24.38 1.35
CA LEU A 13 -5.77 25.18 0.22
C LEU A 13 -4.49 24.58 -0.38
N ASP A 14 -3.52 24.21 0.47
CA ASP A 14 -2.30 23.54 0.04
C ASP A 14 -2.60 22.20 -0.64
N PHE A 15 -3.63 21.48 -0.18
CA PHE A 15 -4.04 20.21 -0.78
C PHE A 15 -4.66 20.40 -2.17
N ILE A 16 -5.57 21.38 -2.33
CA ILE A 16 -6.15 21.72 -3.63
C ILE A 16 -5.07 22.17 -4.60
N LYS A 17 -4.10 22.97 -4.14
CA LYS A 17 -2.95 23.39 -4.96
C LYS A 17 -2.15 22.20 -5.50
N LYS A 18 -1.88 21.20 -4.66
CA LYS A 18 -1.21 19.97 -5.12
C LYS A 18 -2.06 19.18 -6.11
N LEU A 19 -3.36 19.06 -5.86
CA LEU A 19 -4.26 18.29 -6.72
C LEU A 19 -4.39 18.92 -8.12
N ARG A 20 -4.45 20.25 -8.24
CA ARG A 20 -4.51 20.94 -9.53
C ARG A 20 -3.20 20.90 -10.30
N GLU A 21 -2.05 20.96 -9.62
CA GLU A 21 -0.73 20.85 -10.27
C GLU A 21 -0.49 19.45 -10.85
N ALA A 22 -1.20 18.44 -10.34
CA ALA A 22 -1.06 17.06 -10.77
C ALA A 22 -1.82 16.71 -12.07
N SER A 23 -2.85 17.45 -12.46
CA SER A 23 -3.62 17.18 -13.69
C SER A 23 -4.52 18.33 -14.12
N GLU A 24 -4.59 18.58 -15.44
CA GLU A 24 -5.51 19.53 -16.06
C GLU A 24 -6.99 19.17 -15.82
N GLU A 25 -7.36 17.87 -15.82
CA GLU A 25 -8.74 17.45 -15.53
C GLU A 25 -9.19 17.88 -14.12
N ARG A 26 -8.27 17.92 -13.16
CA ARG A 26 -8.56 18.39 -11.80
C ARG A 26 -8.73 19.89 -11.73
N GLU A 27 -8.01 20.65 -12.55
CA GLU A 27 -8.24 22.08 -12.73
C GLU A 27 -9.64 22.33 -13.31
N GLU A 28 -10.04 21.60 -14.35
CA GLU A 28 -11.40 21.72 -14.92
C GLU A 28 -12.49 21.37 -13.90
N LYS A 29 -12.25 20.34 -13.08
CA LYS A 29 -13.17 19.96 -11.99
C LYS A 29 -13.30 21.05 -10.94
N LEU A 30 -12.21 21.70 -10.57
CA LEU A 30 -12.19 22.85 -9.68
C LEU A 30 -13.04 24.00 -10.25
N GLN A 31 -12.80 24.39 -11.50
CA GLN A 31 -13.55 25.48 -12.15
C GLN A 31 -15.04 25.18 -12.25
N SER A 32 -15.39 23.93 -12.60
CA SER A 32 -16.78 23.46 -12.65
C SER A 32 -17.46 23.50 -11.29
N TYR A 33 -16.73 23.11 -10.23
CA TYR A 33 -17.26 23.12 -8.87
C TYR A 33 -17.51 24.55 -8.36
N LEU A 34 -16.55 25.45 -8.55
CA LEU A 34 -16.69 26.87 -8.21
C LEU A 34 -17.89 27.50 -8.92
N SER A 35 -18.01 27.23 -10.22
CA SER A 35 -19.15 27.69 -11.03
C SER A 35 -20.49 27.15 -10.51
N SER A 36 -20.55 25.86 -10.13
CA SER A 36 -21.78 25.24 -9.61
C SER A 36 -22.23 25.81 -8.25
N LYS A 37 -21.29 26.33 -7.46
CA LYS A 37 -21.55 26.97 -6.16
C LYS A 37 -21.69 28.49 -6.27
N GLY A 38 -21.57 29.05 -7.49
CA GLY A 38 -21.63 30.50 -7.75
C GLY A 38 -20.47 31.28 -7.13
N LYS A 39 -19.29 30.67 -7.03
CA LYS A 39 -18.10 31.23 -6.37
C LYS A 39 -16.99 31.50 -7.39
N SER A 40 -16.22 32.55 -7.13
CA SER A 40 -15.15 33.00 -8.02
C SER A 40 -13.81 32.37 -7.65
N ASP A 41 -13.62 32.07 -6.37
CA ASP A 41 -12.33 31.68 -5.81
C ASP A 41 -12.48 30.61 -4.72
N ILE A 42 -11.43 29.80 -4.53
CA ILE A 42 -11.37 28.73 -3.51
C ILE A 42 -11.52 29.32 -2.11
N SER A 43 -10.98 30.52 -1.85
CA SER A 43 -11.07 31.20 -0.55
C SER A 43 -12.50 31.56 -0.13
N GLU A 44 -13.44 31.59 -1.08
CA GLU A 44 -14.87 31.81 -0.84
C GLU A 44 -15.60 30.51 -0.42
N LEU A 45 -14.94 29.35 -0.51
CA LEU A 45 -15.50 28.08 -0.05
C LEU A 45 -15.51 28.00 1.48
N SER A 46 -16.53 27.35 2.03
CA SER A 46 -16.51 26.93 3.43
C SER A 46 -15.65 25.68 3.61
N VAL A 47 -15.23 25.39 4.84
CA VAL A 47 -14.52 24.14 5.16
C VAL A 47 -15.22 22.88 4.60
N PRO A 48 -16.55 22.69 4.77
CA PRO A 48 -17.25 21.55 4.19
C PRO A 48 -17.20 21.51 2.66
N GLU A 49 -17.47 22.63 1.98
CA GLU A 49 -17.43 22.69 0.52
C GLU A 49 -16.02 22.46 -0.03
N THR A 50 -15.00 22.88 0.70
CA THR A 50 -13.60 22.65 0.35
C THR A 50 -13.25 21.16 0.48
N SER A 51 -13.74 20.49 1.53
CA SER A 51 -13.56 19.04 1.68
C SER A 51 -14.28 18.27 0.58
N GLU A 52 -15.53 18.64 0.25
CA GLU A 52 -16.30 18.06 -0.85
C GLU A 52 -15.56 18.20 -2.19
N LEU A 53 -15.00 19.39 -2.47
CA LEU A 53 -14.16 19.64 -3.64
C LEU A 53 -12.92 18.75 -3.66
N ILE A 54 -12.20 18.62 -2.53
CA ILE A 54 -11.01 17.77 -2.43
C ILE A 54 -11.36 16.32 -2.76
N ASP A 55 -12.47 15.80 -2.23
CA ASP A 55 -12.89 14.44 -2.48
C ASP A 55 -13.31 14.23 -3.94
N ALA A 56 -14.00 15.21 -4.54
CA ALA A 56 -14.33 15.21 -5.96
C ALA A 56 -13.07 15.20 -6.85
N MET A 57 -12.06 16.03 -6.54
CA MET A 57 -10.79 16.07 -7.28
C MET A 57 -9.98 14.78 -7.12
N LYS A 58 -10.00 14.16 -5.92
CA LYS A 58 -9.33 12.86 -5.68
C LYS A 58 -9.94 11.70 -6.47
N SER A 59 -11.23 11.78 -6.81
CA SER A 59 -11.89 10.73 -7.60
C SER A 59 -11.39 10.67 -9.05
N ILE A 60 -10.71 11.72 -9.52
CA ILE A 60 -10.07 11.76 -10.84
C ILE A 60 -8.74 11.00 -10.75
N LYS A 61 -8.68 9.86 -11.43
CA LYS A 61 -7.48 9.03 -11.58
C LYS A 61 -6.62 9.61 -12.70
N VAL A 62 -5.46 10.15 -12.34
CA VAL A 62 -4.48 10.64 -13.30
C VAL A 62 -3.48 9.52 -13.55
N GLU A 63 -3.27 9.13 -14.82
CA GLU A 63 -2.25 8.13 -15.18
C GLU A 63 -0.86 8.63 -14.77
N GLY A 64 -0.14 7.82 -13.98
CA GLY A 64 1.22 8.15 -13.49
C GLY A 64 1.27 8.94 -12.18
N GLU A 65 0.14 9.34 -11.60
CA GLU A 65 0.15 9.99 -10.29
C GLU A 65 0.25 8.93 -9.18
N GLN A 66 1.42 8.86 -8.54
CA GLN A 66 1.58 8.14 -7.28
C GLN A 66 0.62 8.75 -6.27
N SER A 67 -0.49 8.06 -6.03
CA SER A 67 -1.49 8.43 -5.03
C SER A 67 -0.77 8.75 -3.73
N GLY A 68 -0.71 10.04 -3.38
CA GLY A 68 0.09 10.61 -2.29
C GLY A 68 -0.43 10.26 -0.89
N GLY A 69 -0.84 9.02 -0.68
CA GLY A 69 -1.38 8.47 0.56
C GLY A 69 -0.37 7.56 1.25
N GLY A 70 0.81 8.07 1.58
CA GLY A 70 1.82 7.34 2.38
C GLY A 70 2.16 5.93 1.86
N ILE A 71 2.92 5.17 2.65
CA ILE A 71 3.15 3.74 2.41
C ILE A 71 2.06 2.95 3.15
N ALA A 72 1.58 1.87 2.55
CA ALA A 72 0.61 0.96 3.14
C ALA A 72 1.00 0.57 4.58
N THR A 73 0.01 0.57 5.46
CA THR A 73 0.25 0.28 6.87
C THR A 73 0.60 -1.19 7.08
N GLY A 74 1.37 -1.51 8.13
CA GLY A 74 1.69 -2.91 8.46
C GLY A 74 0.46 -3.81 8.64
N LYS A 75 -0.69 -3.24 9.04
CA LYS A 75 -1.97 -3.98 9.11
C LYS A 75 -2.48 -4.37 7.71
N GLN A 76 -2.48 -3.44 6.76
CA GLN A 76 -2.90 -3.70 5.38
C GLN A 76 -1.96 -4.73 4.72
N ILE A 77 -0.65 -4.57 4.90
CA ILE A 77 0.37 -5.49 4.39
C ILE A 77 0.17 -6.92 4.94
N ASN A 78 -0.07 -7.05 6.24
CA ASN A 78 -0.35 -8.35 6.85
C ASN A 78 -1.66 -8.95 6.32
N PHE A 79 -2.68 -8.12 6.10
CA PHE A 79 -3.95 -8.59 5.58
C PHE A 79 -3.82 -9.07 4.13
N LEU A 80 -3.14 -8.32 3.27
CA LEU A 80 -2.80 -8.75 1.90
C LEU A 80 -2.04 -10.08 1.87
N SER A 81 -1.09 -10.28 2.79
CA SER A 81 -0.37 -11.55 2.89
C SER A 81 -1.28 -12.71 3.33
N SER A 82 -2.29 -12.43 4.18
CA SER A 82 -3.25 -13.43 4.62
C SER A 82 -4.30 -13.80 3.56
N LEU A 83 -4.60 -12.88 2.64
CA LEU A 83 -5.55 -13.09 1.54
C LEU A 83 -4.94 -13.85 0.37
N GLN A 84 -3.62 -13.91 0.27
CA GLN A 84 -2.90 -14.71 -0.73
C GLN A 84 -2.80 -16.18 -0.28
N ASP A 85 -3.95 -16.81 -0.02
CA ASP A 85 -4.05 -18.20 0.43
C ASP A 85 -4.42 -19.20 -0.67
N THR A 86 -4.62 -18.72 -1.90
CA THR A 86 -4.93 -19.53 -3.11
C THR A 86 -4.08 -19.06 -4.30
N GLU A 87 -3.94 -19.90 -5.34
CA GLU A 87 -3.18 -19.53 -6.55
C GLU A 87 -3.77 -18.32 -7.25
N GLU A 88 -5.10 -18.27 -7.45
CA GLU A 88 -5.73 -17.16 -8.18
C GLU A 88 -5.50 -15.81 -7.48
N ARG A 89 -5.51 -15.82 -6.14
CA ARG A 89 -5.30 -14.61 -5.33
C ARG A 89 -3.84 -14.17 -5.33
N ILE A 90 -2.89 -15.12 -5.34
CA ILE A 90 -1.46 -14.83 -5.51
C ILE A 90 -1.18 -14.23 -6.89
N GLU A 91 -1.77 -14.82 -7.93
CA GLU A 91 -1.62 -14.34 -9.31
C GLU A 91 -2.21 -12.94 -9.47
N MET A 92 -3.39 -12.68 -8.89
CA MET A 92 -4.01 -11.35 -8.88
C MET A 92 -3.11 -10.29 -8.23
N VAL A 93 -2.49 -10.61 -7.08
CA VAL A 93 -1.53 -9.69 -6.46
C VAL A 93 -0.31 -9.47 -7.34
N SER A 94 0.23 -10.55 -7.91
CA SER A 94 1.41 -10.47 -8.77
C SER A 94 1.16 -9.63 -10.02
N GLN A 95 -0.01 -9.82 -10.65
CA GLN A 95 -0.45 -9.04 -11.80
C GLN A 95 -0.66 -7.56 -11.43
N TYR A 96 -1.33 -7.28 -10.31
CA TYR A 96 -1.53 -5.92 -9.82
C TYR A 96 -0.19 -5.20 -9.58
N LEU A 97 0.76 -5.87 -8.93
CA LEU A 97 2.09 -5.31 -8.68
C LEU A 97 2.83 -5.01 -9.99
N LYS A 98 2.75 -5.91 -10.96
CA LYS A 98 3.35 -5.74 -12.29
C LYS A 98 2.73 -4.56 -13.04
N ASP A 99 1.41 -4.46 -13.06
CA ASP A 99 0.67 -3.38 -13.74
C ASP A 99 1.00 -2.01 -13.15
N HIS A 100 1.33 -1.97 -11.85
CA HIS A 100 1.69 -0.74 -11.13
C HIS A 100 3.21 -0.52 -11.03
N GLY A 101 4.05 -1.37 -11.64
CA GLY A 101 5.50 -1.25 -11.61
C GLY A 101 6.11 -1.37 -10.21
N LYS A 102 5.55 -2.26 -9.37
CA LYS A 102 5.95 -2.48 -7.97
C LYS A 102 6.56 -3.86 -7.80
N ASP A 103 7.64 -3.96 -7.03
CA ASP A 103 8.30 -5.23 -6.76
C ASP A 103 7.64 -6.02 -5.62
N SER A 104 6.89 -5.34 -4.74
CA SER A 104 6.36 -5.94 -3.51
C SER A 104 5.12 -5.23 -2.99
N VAL A 105 4.26 -5.97 -2.28
CA VAL A 105 3.16 -5.36 -1.53
C VAL A 105 3.64 -4.33 -0.51
N ASN A 106 4.87 -4.47 0.00
CA ASN A 106 5.47 -3.57 0.98
C ASN A 106 5.71 -2.15 0.45
N VAL A 107 5.72 -1.96 -0.87
CA VAL A 107 5.92 -0.64 -1.52
C VAL A 107 4.62 -0.07 -2.11
N LEU A 108 3.48 -0.69 -1.78
CA LEU A 108 2.17 -0.14 -2.10
C LEU A 108 1.89 1.08 -1.21
N SER A 109 1.19 2.05 -1.78
CA SER A 109 0.57 3.14 -1.05
C SER A 109 -0.68 2.66 -0.30
N ILE A 110 -1.17 3.47 0.65
CA ILE A 110 -2.41 3.13 1.38
C ILE A 110 -3.60 2.91 0.43
N PRO A 111 -3.85 3.76 -0.58
CA PRO A 111 -4.95 3.56 -1.52
C PRO A 111 -4.79 2.30 -2.37
N GLU A 112 -3.58 2.03 -2.88
CA GLU A 112 -3.29 0.82 -3.66
C GLU A 112 -3.52 -0.44 -2.83
N ALA A 113 -3.05 -0.45 -1.57
CA ALA A 113 -3.25 -1.58 -0.68
C ALA A 113 -4.74 -1.81 -0.36
N SER A 114 -5.52 -0.75 -0.13
CA SER A 114 -6.97 -0.88 0.10
C SER A 114 -7.71 -1.40 -1.13
N ASP A 115 -7.42 -0.84 -2.32
CA ASP A 115 -8.01 -1.31 -3.58
C ASP A 115 -7.70 -2.79 -3.84
N LEU A 116 -6.45 -3.20 -3.64
CA LEU A 116 -6.04 -4.60 -3.79
C LEU A 116 -6.72 -5.52 -2.77
N ILE A 117 -6.88 -5.07 -1.52
CA ILE A 117 -7.62 -5.82 -0.49
C ILE A 117 -9.06 -6.05 -0.93
N ASP A 118 -9.76 -5.00 -1.39
CA ASP A 118 -11.16 -5.09 -1.79
C ASP A 118 -11.35 -6.07 -2.95
N ARG A 119 -10.46 -6.04 -3.96
CA ARG A 119 -10.46 -7.00 -5.07
C ARG A 119 -10.28 -8.45 -4.60
N LEU A 120 -9.31 -8.68 -3.70
CA LEU A 120 -9.05 -10.01 -3.15
C LEU A 120 -10.20 -10.53 -2.27
N MET A 121 -10.90 -9.64 -1.56
CA MET A 121 -12.07 -10.03 -0.76
C MET A 121 -13.27 -10.42 -1.63
N GLN A 122 -13.42 -9.79 -2.80
CA GLN A 122 -14.48 -10.14 -3.76
C GLN A 122 -14.16 -11.41 -4.56
N THR A 123 -12.89 -11.79 -4.64
CA THR A 123 -12.46 -13.02 -5.29
C THR A 123 -12.87 -14.23 -4.46
N PRO A 124 -13.49 -15.28 -5.04
CA PRO A 124 -13.84 -16.50 -4.31
C PRO A 124 -12.64 -17.11 -3.57
N LYS A 125 -12.90 -17.74 -2.43
CA LYS A 125 -11.89 -18.55 -1.74
C LYS A 125 -11.84 -19.90 -2.45
N GLY A 126 -10.86 -20.06 -3.33
CA GLY A 126 -10.52 -21.34 -3.96
C GLY A 126 -9.90 -22.34 -2.97
N GLU A 127 -9.25 -23.37 -3.51
CA GLU A 127 -8.52 -24.35 -2.70
C GLU A 127 -7.33 -23.69 -2.01
N ARG A 128 -7.21 -23.90 -0.69
CA ARG A 128 -6.13 -23.32 0.09
C ARG A 128 -4.83 -24.04 -0.16
N LEU A 129 -3.80 -23.26 -0.47
CA LEU A 129 -2.46 -23.76 -0.68
C LEU A 129 -1.79 -24.21 0.63
N ASP A 130 -0.91 -25.20 0.50
CA ASP A 130 -0.08 -25.66 1.61
C ASP A 130 0.93 -24.56 2.02
N PRO A 131 1.28 -24.43 3.31
CA PRO A 131 2.27 -23.45 3.77
C PRO A 131 3.64 -23.52 3.07
N THR A 132 4.01 -24.66 2.48
CA THR A 132 5.21 -24.82 1.64
C THR A 132 5.14 -24.06 0.32
N GLN A 133 3.93 -23.85 -0.20
CA GLN A 133 3.68 -23.15 -1.47
C GLN A 133 3.45 -21.65 -1.25
N LEU A 134 3.20 -21.22 -0.01
CA LEU A 134 2.94 -19.83 0.33
C LEU A 134 4.23 -19.06 0.61
N LYS A 135 4.35 -17.84 0.09
CA LYS A 135 5.46 -16.93 0.40
C LYS A 135 5.50 -16.51 1.87
N ALA A 136 6.70 -16.26 2.36
CA ALA A 136 6.98 -15.77 3.70
C ALA A 136 6.18 -14.50 3.99
N THR A 137 5.64 -14.42 5.20
CA THR A 137 4.90 -13.24 5.62
C THR A 137 5.87 -12.07 5.88
N PRO A 138 5.44 -10.82 5.69
CA PRO A 138 6.25 -9.64 6.02
C PRO A 138 6.75 -9.63 7.48
N LYS A 139 5.96 -10.20 8.40
CA LYS A 139 6.36 -10.37 9.80
C LYS A 139 7.52 -11.36 9.94
N GLN A 140 7.50 -12.48 9.23
CA GLN A 140 8.60 -13.45 9.22
C GLN A 140 9.87 -12.82 8.61
N VAL A 141 9.76 -12.19 7.44
CA VAL A 141 10.89 -11.50 6.78
C VAL A 141 11.51 -10.44 7.70
N LYS A 142 10.69 -9.59 8.30
CA LYS A 142 11.17 -8.57 9.24
C LYS A 142 11.83 -9.18 10.47
N PHE A 143 11.31 -10.31 10.95
CA PHE A 143 11.88 -10.98 12.10
C PHE A 143 13.23 -11.63 11.78
N ILE A 144 13.36 -12.27 10.61
CA ILE A 144 14.64 -12.77 10.09
C ILE A 144 15.67 -11.64 10.04
N LYS A 145 15.32 -10.50 9.42
CA LYS A 145 16.20 -9.32 9.33
C LYS A 145 16.59 -8.79 10.72
N SER A 146 15.69 -8.88 11.71
CA SER A 146 15.99 -8.46 13.10
C SER A 146 16.90 -9.43 13.88
N LEU A 147 17.00 -10.68 13.45
CA LEU A 147 17.87 -11.70 14.06
C LEU A 147 19.29 -11.69 13.49
N GLN A 148 19.49 -11.11 12.30
CA GLN A 148 20.78 -10.93 11.64
C GLN A 148 21.57 -9.75 12.26
N LYS A 149 21.94 -9.86 13.55
CA LYS A 149 22.59 -8.78 14.31
C LYS A 149 24.11 -8.79 14.27
N ASN A 150 24.71 -9.92 13.90
CA ASN A 150 26.15 -10.13 13.87
C ASN A 150 26.56 -10.88 12.59
N GLU A 151 27.85 -10.87 12.27
CA GLU A 151 28.34 -11.49 11.03
C GLU A 151 28.01 -12.98 10.93
N ASP A 152 28.02 -13.71 12.04
CA ASP A 152 27.68 -15.14 12.09
C ASP A 152 26.22 -15.41 11.70
N SER A 153 25.28 -14.63 12.23
CA SER A 153 23.85 -14.74 11.92
C SER A 153 23.53 -14.30 10.48
N VAL A 154 24.22 -13.27 9.97
CA VAL A 154 24.13 -12.85 8.55
C VAL A 154 24.67 -13.96 7.63
N ALA A 155 25.83 -14.54 7.96
CA ALA A 155 26.44 -15.62 7.19
C ALA A 155 25.57 -16.88 7.21
N ALA A 156 24.96 -17.22 8.36
CA ALA A 156 24.06 -18.36 8.48
C ALA A 156 22.78 -18.19 7.65
N ALA A 157 22.19 -16.98 7.64
CA ALA A 157 21.04 -16.67 6.81
C ALA A 157 21.40 -16.73 5.32
N SER A 158 22.51 -16.12 4.92
CA SER A 158 23.01 -16.13 3.54
C SER A 158 23.29 -17.55 3.05
N LYS A 159 23.89 -18.39 3.90
CA LYS A 159 24.12 -19.81 3.60
C LYS A 159 22.80 -20.56 3.42
N TYR A 160 21.85 -20.38 4.33
CA TYR A 160 20.54 -21.05 4.22
C TYR A 160 19.82 -20.66 2.92
N MET A 161 19.82 -19.37 2.56
CA MET A 161 19.21 -18.89 1.31
C MET A 161 19.90 -19.51 0.09
N LYS A 162 21.24 -19.56 0.07
CA LYS A 162 22.02 -20.18 -1.00
C LYS A 162 21.73 -21.68 -1.15
N ASP A 163 21.66 -22.40 -0.03
CA ASP A 163 21.37 -23.84 -0.02
C ASP A 163 19.96 -24.17 -0.56
N HIS A 164 19.03 -23.21 -0.49
CA HIS A 164 17.65 -23.33 -0.99
C HIS A 164 17.40 -22.57 -2.30
N GLY A 165 18.45 -22.03 -2.94
CA GLY A 165 18.35 -21.33 -4.23
C GLY A 165 17.56 -20.02 -4.17
N LYS A 166 17.55 -19.32 -3.02
CA LYS A 166 16.84 -18.06 -2.81
C LYS A 166 17.79 -16.87 -2.95
N LEU A 167 17.30 -15.78 -3.55
CA LEU A 167 18.08 -14.55 -3.73
C LEU A 167 17.91 -13.59 -2.55
N SER A 168 16.75 -13.61 -1.90
CA SER A 168 16.40 -12.74 -0.78
C SER A 168 15.49 -13.43 0.25
N GLU A 169 15.34 -12.84 1.44
CA GLU A 169 14.40 -13.36 2.45
C GLU A 169 12.94 -13.29 1.98
N ASP A 170 12.65 -12.39 1.05
CA ASP A 170 11.32 -12.21 0.45
C ASP A 170 10.95 -13.37 -0.52
N ASP A 171 11.93 -14.20 -0.93
CA ASP A 171 11.73 -15.38 -1.79
C ASP A 171 11.49 -16.69 -1.01
N LEU A 172 11.59 -16.64 0.32
CA LEU A 172 11.34 -17.79 1.18
C LEU A 172 9.85 -18.14 1.18
N SER A 173 9.55 -19.44 1.26
CA SER A 173 8.21 -19.90 1.66
C SER A 173 7.98 -19.66 3.17
N ARG A 174 6.73 -19.76 3.62
CA ARG A 174 6.41 -19.64 5.06
C ARG A 174 7.11 -20.71 5.89
N LYS A 175 7.27 -21.90 5.34
CA LYS A 175 8.00 -23.00 6.00
C LYS A 175 9.49 -22.68 6.11
N GLU A 176 10.14 -22.36 4.99
CA GLU A 176 11.57 -22.01 4.97
C GLU A 176 11.88 -20.81 5.87
N ALA A 177 11.02 -19.79 5.85
CA ALA A 177 11.18 -18.63 6.73
C ALA A 177 11.08 -19.02 8.22
N SER A 178 10.20 -19.95 8.58
CA SER A 178 10.06 -20.42 9.96
C SER A 178 11.27 -21.25 10.40
N GLU A 179 11.76 -22.13 9.54
CA GLU A 179 12.98 -22.92 9.78
C GLU A 179 14.20 -22.02 9.97
N LEU A 180 14.35 -21.00 9.11
CA LEU A 180 15.44 -20.03 9.23
C LEU A 180 15.35 -19.23 10.53
N ILE A 181 14.14 -18.81 10.94
CA ILE A 181 13.92 -18.12 12.22
C ILE A 181 14.41 -18.97 13.39
N GLU A 182 14.02 -20.25 13.44
CA GLU A 182 14.40 -21.14 14.54
C GLU A 182 15.92 -21.36 14.57
N LYS A 183 16.53 -21.55 13.39
CA LYS A 183 18.00 -21.64 13.27
C LYS A 183 18.68 -20.39 13.80
N LEU A 184 18.25 -19.19 13.41
CA LEU A 184 18.86 -17.93 13.84
C LEU A 184 18.66 -17.67 15.34
N LYS A 185 17.49 -18.02 15.91
CA LYS A 185 17.27 -17.93 17.37
C LYS A 185 18.22 -18.81 18.16
N SER A 186 18.48 -20.03 17.68
CA SER A 186 19.37 -20.97 18.35
C SER A 186 20.83 -20.51 18.40
N MET A 187 21.23 -19.59 17.52
CA MET A 187 22.56 -19.00 17.46
C MET A 187 22.72 -17.74 18.32
N GLY A 188 21.61 -17.08 18.66
CA GLY A 188 21.58 -15.86 19.47
C GLY A 188 21.16 -16.08 20.93
N SER A 189 20.99 -17.33 21.35
CA SER A 189 20.74 -17.74 22.74
C SER A 189 22.03 -18.19 23.42
#